data_AF-A0A6P3RSY6-F1
#
_entry.id   AF-A0A6P3RSY6-F1
#
_cell.length_a   1.000
_cell.length_b   1.000
_cell.length_c   1.000
_cell.angle_alpha   90.00
_cell.angle_beta   90.00
_cell.angle_gamma   90.00
#
_symmetry.space_group_name_H-M   'P 1'
#
loop_
_entity.id
_entity.type
_entity.pdbx_description
1 polymer ?
#
loop_
_entity_poly.entity_id
_entity_poly.type
_entity_poly.pdbx_seq_one_letter_code
_entity_poly.pdbx_strand_id
1 'polypeptide(L)'
;PSTLGNIVEEVTHPCNPNPCPANELCEVNRKGCPSGDPCLPYSCVQGCKLGEASDFIVRQGTLIQVPSSAGEVGCYKICSCGHSGLLENCMEMHCIDLQKSCIVGGKRKSHGTSFNIDCNVCSCFAGNLVCSTRLCLSEHSSEDDRRTFT
;
A
#
# COMPACT_ATOMS: atom_id res chain seq x y z
N PRO A 1 -38.59 -23.38 -16.21
CA PRO A 1 -38.62 -22.30 -15.20
C PRO A 1 -37.63 -22.62 -14.07
N SER A 2 -36.43 -22.07 -14.16
CA SER A 2 -35.39 -22.26 -13.15
C SER A 2 -35.73 -21.41 -11.92
N THR A 3 -36.03 -22.05 -10.79
CA THR A 3 -36.14 -21.38 -9.49
C THR A 3 -34.74 -21.13 -8.94
N LEU A 4 -33.96 -20.30 -9.63
CA LEU A 4 -32.75 -19.73 -9.05
C LEU A 4 -33.21 -18.53 -8.23
N GLY A 5 -33.63 -18.79 -6.99
CA GLY A 5 -33.86 -17.71 -6.03
C GLY A 5 -32.62 -16.84 -6.01
N ASN A 6 -32.81 -15.52 -6.10
CA ASN A 6 -31.75 -14.55 -5.85
C ASN A 6 -31.19 -14.84 -4.45
N ILE A 7 -30.10 -15.61 -4.38
CA ILE A 7 -29.27 -15.68 -3.18
C ILE A 7 -28.54 -14.35 -3.17
N VAL A 8 -29.19 -13.32 -2.64
CA VAL A 8 -28.48 -12.13 -2.18
C VAL A 8 -27.72 -12.61 -0.96
N GLU A 9 -26.49 -13.08 -1.17
CA GLU A 9 -25.58 -13.35 -0.07
C GLU A 9 -25.42 -12.04 0.70
N GLU A 10 -25.91 -12.01 1.94
CA GLU A 10 -25.87 -10.83 2.78
C GLU A 10 -24.40 -10.46 3.04
N VAL A 11 -23.95 -9.35 2.46
CA VAL A 11 -22.59 -8.87 2.64
C VAL A 11 -22.46 -8.30 4.05
N THR A 12 -21.84 -9.06 4.94
CA THR A 12 -21.53 -8.57 6.29
C THR A 12 -20.29 -7.67 6.26
N HIS A 13 -20.27 -6.62 7.07
CA HIS A 13 -19.13 -5.72 7.25
C HIS A 13 -18.63 -5.74 8.70
N PRO A 14 -17.83 -6.77 9.11
CA PRO A 14 -17.48 -6.97 10.52
C PRO A 14 -16.70 -5.83 11.18
N CYS A 15 -16.02 -5.01 10.39
CA CYS A 15 -15.21 -3.88 10.86
C CYS A 15 -15.78 -2.51 10.48
N ASN A 16 -17.05 -2.42 10.07
CA ASN A 16 -17.69 -1.15 9.72
C ASN A 16 -19.16 -1.12 10.20
N PRO A 17 -19.51 -0.34 11.25
CA PRO A 17 -18.62 0.54 12.02
C PRO A 17 -17.57 -0.26 12.82
N ASN A 18 -16.41 0.36 13.12
CA ASN A 18 -15.32 -0.31 13.81
C ASN A 18 -15.76 -0.76 15.22
N PRO A 19 -15.80 -2.08 15.53
CA PRO A 19 -16.20 -2.58 16.84
C PRO A 19 -15.07 -2.49 17.89
N CYS A 20 -13.83 -2.21 17.47
CA CYS A 20 -12.67 -2.23 18.34
C CYS A 20 -12.43 -0.88 19.04
N PRO A 21 -11.80 -0.88 20.24
CA PRO A 21 -11.33 0.32 20.92
C PRO A 21 -10.42 1.20 20.05
N ALA A 22 -10.27 2.48 20.44
CA ALA A 22 -9.56 3.50 19.65
C ALA A 22 -8.06 3.24 19.37
N ASN A 23 -7.43 2.26 20.02
CA ASN A 23 -6.02 1.87 19.82
C ASN A 23 -5.87 0.46 19.23
N GLU A 24 -6.97 -0.16 18.80
CA GLU A 24 -6.98 -1.49 18.24
C GLU A 24 -7.43 -1.47 16.78
N LEU A 25 -6.78 -2.29 15.97
CA LEU A 25 -7.12 -2.52 14.58
C LEU A 25 -8.14 -3.64 14.49
N CYS A 26 -9.24 -3.40 13.78
CA CYS A 26 -10.19 -4.46 13.46
C CYS A 26 -9.71 -5.26 12.24
N GLU A 27 -9.40 -6.54 12.46
CA GLU A 27 -9.09 -7.49 11.40
C GLU A 27 -10.28 -8.42 11.19
N VAL A 28 -10.75 -8.58 9.95
CA VAL A 28 -11.80 -9.56 9.62
C VAL A 28 -11.27 -10.97 9.84
N ASN A 29 -11.99 -11.78 10.61
CA ASN A 29 -11.61 -13.15 10.88
C ASN A 29 -11.87 -14.05 9.66
N ARG A 30 -10.84 -14.23 8.82
CA ARG A 30 -10.89 -15.11 7.63
C ARG A 30 -10.48 -16.56 7.92
N LYS A 31 -9.99 -16.85 9.14
CA LYS A 31 -9.48 -18.18 9.50
C LYS A 31 -10.60 -19.16 9.88
N GLY A 32 -11.82 -18.68 10.01
CA GLY A 32 -12.91 -19.44 10.61
C GLY A 32 -12.64 -19.68 12.10
N CYS A 33 -13.49 -20.48 12.74
CA CYS A 33 -13.37 -20.75 14.17
C CYS A 33 -13.25 -22.25 14.45
N PRO A 34 -12.42 -22.63 15.44
CA PRO A 34 -12.40 -23.99 15.95
C PRO A 34 -13.74 -24.34 16.61
N SER A 35 -14.12 -25.62 16.56
CA SER A 35 -15.40 -26.10 17.08
C SER A 35 -15.47 -25.93 18.61
N GLY A 36 -16.44 -25.14 19.10
CA GLY A 36 -16.77 -25.06 20.53
C GLY A 36 -16.72 -23.66 21.14
N ASP A 37 -16.10 -22.68 20.48
CA ASP A 37 -15.99 -21.30 20.97
C ASP A 37 -16.92 -20.34 20.21
N PRO A 38 -17.36 -19.23 20.85
CA PRO A 38 -18.10 -18.18 20.16
C PRO A 38 -17.25 -17.57 19.05
N CYS A 39 -17.69 -17.77 17.81
CA CYS A 39 -16.97 -17.32 16.62
C CYS A 39 -17.29 -15.88 16.28
N LEU A 40 -16.39 -14.96 16.63
CA LEU A 40 -16.51 -13.58 16.19
C LEU A 40 -16.02 -13.44 14.74
N PRO A 41 -16.74 -12.68 13.88
CA PRO A 41 -16.35 -12.44 12.49
C PRO A 41 -15.19 -11.43 12.36
N TYR A 42 -14.69 -10.91 13.47
CA TYR A 42 -13.56 -10.00 13.55
C TYR A 42 -12.67 -10.34 14.76
N SER A 43 -11.46 -9.81 14.75
CA SER A 43 -10.52 -9.80 15.87
C SER A 43 -9.94 -8.41 16.03
N CYS A 44 -9.92 -7.90 17.25
CA CYS A 44 -9.24 -6.65 17.58
C CYS A 44 -7.79 -6.95 17.95
N VAL A 45 -6.86 -6.31 17.26
CA VAL A 45 -5.42 -6.49 17.48
C VAL A 45 -4.79 -5.17 17.88
N GLN A 46 -3.78 -5.23 18.75
CA GLN A 46 -3.06 -4.03 19.16
C GLN A 46 -2.33 -3.40 17.99
N GLY A 47 -2.34 -2.07 17.95
CA GLY A 47 -1.68 -1.29 16.92
C GLY A 47 -1.18 0.06 17.43
N CYS A 48 -0.56 0.80 16.52
CA CYS A 48 -0.02 2.13 16.79
C CYS A 48 -0.62 3.14 15.83
N LYS A 49 -0.98 4.31 16.37
CA LYS A 49 -1.41 5.44 15.54
C LYS A 49 -0.22 6.05 14.81
N LEU A 50 -0.41 6.44 13.55
CA LEU A 50 0.63 7.08 12.74
C LEU A 50 0.92 8.55 13.11
N GLY A 51 0.27 9.07 14.14
CA GLY A 51 0.47 10.41 14.66
C GLY A 51 -0.79 10.94 15.33
N GLU A 52 -0.70 12.11 15.95
CA GLU A 52 -1.84 12.72 16.64
C GLU A 52 -2.97 13.14 15.68
N ALA A 53 -2.62 13.52 14.45
CA ALA A 53 -3.56 13.98 13.43
C ALA A 53 -4.10 12.86 12.51
N SER A 54 -3.74 11.59 12.76
CA SER A 54 -4.14 10.47 11.91
C SER A 54 -4.88 9.40 12.71
N ASP A 55 -6.07 9.04 12.25
CA ASP A 55 -6.82 7.88 12.76
C ASP A 55 -6.31 6.55 12.19
N PHE A 56 -5.26 6.58 11.36
CA PHE A 56 -4.70 5.38 10.77
C PHE A 56 -3.86 4.61 11.81
N ILE A 57 -4.26 3.36 12.04
CA ILE A 57 -3.60 2.44 12.97
C ILE A 57 -2.89 1.36 12.17
N VAL A 58 -1.61 1.13 12.49
CA VAL A 58 -0.83 0.02 11.97
C VAL A 58 -0.74 -1.10 12.97
N ARG A 59 -0.70 -2.33 12.49
CA ARG A 59 -0.57 -3.53 13.33
C ARG A 59 0.75 -3.51 14.11
N GLN A 60 0.74 -4.02 15.33
CA GLN A 60 1.95 -4.28 16.10
C GLN A 60 3.00 -5.06 15.31
N GLY A 61 4.27 -4.66 15.45
CA GLY A 61 5.41 -5.23 14.72
C GLY A 61 5.59 -4.69 13.30
N THR A 62 4.69 -3.85 12.79
CA THR A 62 4.82 -3.25 11.45
C THR A 62 5.95 -2.22 11.44
N LEU A 63 6.79 -2.25 10.39
CA LEU A 63 7.74 -1.20 10.07
C LEU A 63 7.05 -0.16 9.17
N ILE A 64 7.19 1.11 9.53
CA ILE A 64 6.52 2.21 8.85
C ILE A 64 7.49 3.35 8.56
N GLN A 65 7.27 4.03 7.43
CA GLN A 65 8.00 5.24 7.08
C GLN A 65 7.19 6.45 7.53
N VAL A 66 7.79 7.32 8.35
CA VAL A 66 7.21 8.59 8.79
C VAL A 66 8.14 9.75 8.46
N PRO A 67 7.62 10.98 8.27
CA PRO A 67 8.46 12.16 8.09
C PRO A 67 9.45 12.32 9.24
N SER A 68 10.68 12.74 8.93
CA SER A 68 11.65 13.09 9.97
C SER A 68 11.20 14.35 10.71
N SER A 69 11.53 14.46 12.01
CA SER A 69 11.15 15.60 12.86
C SER A 69 11.77 16.94 12.42
N ALA A 70 12.80 16.89 11.57
CA ALA A 70 13.40 18.08 10.96
C ALA A 70 12.48 18.77 9.93
N GLY A 71 11.41 18.09 9.47
CA GLY A 71 10.46 18.65 8.50
C GLY A 71 11.04 18.85 7.09
N GLU A 72 12.24 18.33 6.84
CA GLU A 72 12.91 18.43 5.55
C GLU A 72 12.25 17.52 4.51
N VAL A 73 11.95 18.08 3.34
CA VAL A 73 11.32 17.36 2.24
C VAL A 73 12.26 16.27 1.73
N GLY A 74 11.75 15.03 1.67
CA GLY A 74 12.54 13.87 1.23
C GLY A 74 13.34 13.19 2.34
N CYS A 75 13.27 13.68 3.58
CA CYS A 75 13.86 13.04 4.76
C CYS A 75 12.80 12.28 5.55
N TYR A 76 13.10 11.03 5.87
CA TYR A 76 12.16 10.13 6.54
C TYR A 76 12.89 9.30 7.58
N LYS A 77 12.14 8.77 8.54
CA LYS A 77 12.61 7.75 9.47
C LYS A 77 11.71 6.53 9.39
N ILE A 78 12.30 5.36 9.63
CA ILE A 78 11.57 4.10 9.71
C ILE A 78 11.41 3.77 11.19
N CYS A 79 10.17 3.62 11.65
CA CYS A 79 9.85 3.24 13.03
C CYS A 79 9.13 1.88 13.03
N SER A 80 9.18 1.18 14.16
CA SER A 80 8.40 -0.02 14.42
C SER A 80 7.21 0.29 15.32
N CYS A 81 6.05 -0.32 15.06
CA CYS A 81 4.95 -0.30 16.01
C CYS A 81 5.24 -1.25 17.19
N GLY A 82 5.47 -0.68 18.36
CA GLY A 82 5.91 -1.38 19.56
C GLY A 82 4.79 -2.04 20.37
N HIS A 83 5.16 -2.63 21.51
CA HIS A 83 4.20 -3.23 22.43
C HIS A 83 3.44 -2.21 23.28
N SER A 84 3.97 -1.00 23.38
CA SER A 84 3.34 0.15 24.05
C SER A 84 2.18 0.77 23.29
N GLY A 85 1.92 0.34 22.04
CA GLY A 85 0.99 1.02 21.13
C GLY A 85 1.55 2.33 20.55
N LEU A 86 2.85 2.59 20.75
CA LEU A 86 3.55 3.74 20.20
C LEU A 86 4.56 3.32 19.12
N LEU A 87 4.94 4.29 18.30
CA LEU A 87 6.02 4.13 17.35
C LEU A 87 7.37 4.22 18.07
N GLU A 88 8.15 3.16 17.99
CA GLU A 88 9.41 2.95 18.70
C GLU A 88 10.52 2.53 17.73
N ASN A 89 11.76 2.47 18.19
CA ASN A 89 12.93 2.02 17.41
C ASN A 89 13.08 2.75 16.06
N CYS A 90 12.90 4.07 16.07
CA CYS A 90 12.99 4.87 14.87
C CYS A 90 14.45 5.02 14.40
N MET A 91 14.69 4.73 13.12
CA MET A 91 15.97 4.90 12.45
C MET A 91 15.84 5.97 11.36
N GLU A 92 16.71 6.99 11.41
CA GLU A 92 16.77 8.02 10.37
C GLU A 92 17.27 7.41 9.05
N MET A 93 16.59 7.77 7.95
CA MET A 93 16.97 7.35 6.61
C MET A 93 17.70 8.47 5.88
N HIS A 94 18.47 8.10 4.87
CA HIS A 94 19.10 9.08 4.01
C HIS A 94 18.05 9.93 3.30
N CYS A 95 18.23 11.25 3.34
CA CYS A 95 17.39 12.20 2.64
C CYS A 95 17.50 12.02 1.13
N ILE A 96 16.36 12.07 0.46
CA ILE A 96 16.27 11.97 -1.00
C ILE A 96 16.01 13.37 -1.57
N ASP A 97 16.85 13.80 -2.51
CA ASP A 97 16.66 15.07 -3.20
C ASP A 97 15.51 14.99 -4.22
N LEU A 98 14.31 15.38 -3.78
CA LEU A 98 13.10 15.37 -4.59
C LEU A 98 13.07 16.49 -5.65
N GLN A 99 14.02 17.42 -5.66
CA GLN A 99 14.13 18.46 -6.70
C GLN A 99 14.75 17.91 -7.99
N LYS A 100 15.43 16.76 -7.92
CA LYS A 100 16.02 16.12 -9.10
C LYS A 100 14.95 15.68 -10.08
N SER A 101 15.11 16.16 -11.30
CA SER A 101 14.25 15.86 -12.44
C SER A 101 14.90 14.85 -13.37
N CYS A 102 14.10 14.06 -14.07
CA CYS A 102 14.56 13.15 -15.11
C CYS A 102 14.55 13.86 -16.46
N ILE A 103 15.47 13.48 -17.36
CA ILE A 103 15.48 13.97 -18.75
C ILE A 103 15.12 12.80 -19.66
N VAL A 104 13.97 12.87 -20.32
CA VAL A 104 13.48 11.84 -21.24
C VAL A 104 13.10 12.48 -22.57
N GLY A 105 13.73 12.02 -23.66
CA GLY A 105 13.51 12.60 -25.00
C GLY A 105 13.77 14.11 -25.06
N GLY A 106 14.79 14.59 -24.33
CA GLY A 106 15.12 16.02 -24.23
C GLY A 106 14.18 16.85 -23.36
N LYS A 107 13.11 16.27 -22.79
CA LYS A 107 12.17 16.98 -21.91
C LYS A 107 12.47 16.69 -20.45
N ARG A 108 12.42 17.74 -19.63
CA ARG A 108 12.51 17.63 -18.17
C ARG A 108 11.19 17.12 -17.60
N LYS A 109 11.26 16.09 -16.76
CA LYS A 109 10.15 15.50 -16.01
C LYS A 109 10.41 15.65 -14.51
N SER A 110 9.52 16.33 -13.81
CA SER A 110 9.59 16.51 -12.36
C SER A 110 9.49 15.18 -11.61
N HIS A 111 10.03 15.13 -10.40
CA HIS A 111 9.81 14.02 -9.48
C HIS A 111 8.31 13.75 -9.26
N GLY A 112 7.93 12.49 -9.16
CA GLY A 112 6.55 12.02 -8.96
C GLY A 112 5.71 12.02 -10.24
N THR A 113 6.23 12.56 -11.35
CA THR A 113 5.51 12.52 -12.63
C THR A 113 5.58 11.13 -13.25
N SER A 114 4.42 10.58 -13.58
CA SER A 114 4.26 9.35 -14.36
C SER A 114 3.95 9.64 -15.83
N PHE A 115 4.46 8.82 -16.74
CA PHE A 115 4.30 8.96 -18.18
C PHE A 115 4.62 7.63 -18.87
N ASN A 116 4.21 7.48 -20.14
CA ASN A 116 4.49 6.27 -20.89
C ASN A 116 5.72 6.44 -21.77
N ILE A 117 6.56 5.40 -21.81
CA ILE A 117 7.59 5.21 -22.83
C ILE A 117 7.22 3.90 -23.55
N ASP A 118 6.88 4.00 -24.83
CA ASP A 118 6.29 2.91 -25.61
C ASP A 118 5.05 2.33 -24.89
N CYS A 119 5.10 1.05 -24.52
CA CYS A 119 4.05 0.36 -23.79
C CYS A 119 4.23 0.38 -22.25
N ASN A 120 5.36 0.90 -21.76
CA ASN A 120 5.70 0.87 -20.35
C ASN A 120 5.26 2.14 -19.63
N VAL A 121 4.73 1.98 -18.41
CA VAL A 121 4.45 3.09 -17.51
C VAL A 121 5.72 3.37 -16.73
N CYS A 122 6.21 4.60 -16.84
CA CYS A 122 7.41 5.09 -16.18
C CYS A 122 7.07 6.21 -15.21
N SER A 123 7.90 6.37 -14.19
CA SER A 123 7.86 7.49 -13.26
C SER A 123 9.26 8.05 -13.02
N CYS A 124 9.32 9.36 -12.79
CA CYS A 124 10.56 10.00 -12.36
C CYS A 124 10.66 10.03 -10.83
N PHE A 125 11.68 9.38 -10.29
CA PHE A 125 11.92 9.30 -8.85
C PHE A 125 13.28 9.89 -8.49
N ALA A 126 13.31 11.12 -7.98
CA ALA A 126 14.53 11.83 -7.56
C ALA A 126 15.66 11.78 -8.61
N GLY A 127 15.31 12.04 -9.88
CA GLY A 127 16.23 11.98 -11.02
C GLY A 127 16.43 10.60 -11.63
N ASN A 128 15.93 9.53 -11.01
CA ASN A 128 15.97 8.17 -11.56
C ASN A 128 14.69 7.86 -12.33
N LEU A 129 14.85 7.32 -13.54
CA LEU A 129 13.72 6.82 -14.33
C LEU A 129 13.40 5.39 -13.92
N VAL A 130 12.19 5.14 -13.44
CA VAL A 130 11.70 3.81 -13.06
C VAL A 130 10.55 3.43 -13.97
N CYS A 131 10.65 2.31 -14.70
CA CYS A 131 9.63 1.86 -15.63
C CYS A 131 9.13 0.46 -15.29
N SER A 132 7.90 0.15 -15.68
CA SER A 132 7.45 -1.25 -15.78
C SER A 132 8.34 -2.03 -16.74
N THR A 133 8.37 -3.36 -16.57
CA THR A 133 9.23 -4.26 -17.35
C THR A 133 8.43 -5.04 -18.39
N ARG A 134 7.35 -4.46 -18.94
CA ARG A 134 6.55 -5.11 -19.98
C ARG A 134 7.34 -5.14 -21.28
N LEU A 135 7.37 -6.30 -21.93
CA LEU A 135 7.89 -6.43 -23.29
C LEU A 135 6.93 -5.71 -24.25
N CYS A 136 7.44 -4.71 -24.95
CA CYS A 136 6.65 -3.97 -25.93
C CYS A 136 6.69 -4.70 -27.27
N LEU A 137 5.49 -5.04 -27.75
CA LEU A 137 5.31 -5.61 -29.08
C LEU A 137 5.73 -4.56 -30.13
N SER A 138 6.51 -5.00 -31.12
CA SER A 138 6.87 -4.20 -32.29
C SER A 138 6.12 -4.70 -33.53
N GLU A 139 6.28 -4.03 -34.68
CA GLU A 139 5.71 -4.54 -35.94
C GLU A 139 6.27 -5.91 -36.35
N HIS A 140 7.40 -6.33 -35.77
CA HIS A 140 8.02 -7.64 -35.99
C HIS A 140 7.63 -8.70 -34.95
N SER A 141 6.78 -8.37 -33.97
CA SER A 141 6.33 -9.35 -32.97
C SER A 141 5.47 -10.44 -33.61
N SER A 142 5.71 -11.70 -33.25
CA SER A 142 4.91 -12.81 -33.75
C SER A 142 3.48 -12.77 -33.21
N GLU A 143 2.55 -13.44 -33.88
CA GLU A 143 1.16 -13.57 -33.40
C GLU A 143 1.08 -14.26 -32.03
N ASP A 144 2.02 -15.16 -31.72
CA ASP A 144 2.14 -15.80 -30.42
C ASP A 144 2.60 -14.82 -29.33
N ASP A 145 3.53 -13.92 -29.66
CA ASP A 145 3.89 -12.81 -28.76
C ASP A 145 2.67 -11.93 -28.50
N ARG A 146 1.90 -11.59 -29.53
CA ARG A 146 0.69 -10.77 -29.39
C ARG A 146 -0.30 -11.41 -28.44
N ARG A 147 -0.57 -12.71 -28.57
CA ARG A 147 -1.50 -13.46 -27.70
C ARG A 147 -1.02 -13.60 -26.26
N THR A 148 0.29 -13.62 -26.04
CA THR A 148 0.88 -13.80 -24.70
C THR A 148 0.89 -12.49 -23.91
N PHE A 149 0.93 -11.34 -24.59
CA PHE A 149 1.13 -10.03 -23.97
C PHE A 149 -0.06 -9.07 -24.10
N THR A 150 -1.18 -9.44 -24.75
CA THR A 150 -2.46 -8.69 -24.70
C THR A 150 -3.41 -9.29 -23.68
#